data_AF-A0A3B1CX09-F1
#
_entry.id   AF-A0A3B1CX09-F1
#
_cell.length_a   1.000
_cell.length_b   1.000
_cell.length_c   1.000
_cell.angle_alpha   90.00
_cell.angle_beta   90.00
_cell.angle_gamma   90.00
#
_symmetry.space_group_name_H-M   'P 1'
#
loop_
_entity.id
_entity.type
_entity.pdbx_description
1 polymer ?
#
loop_
_entity_poly.entity_id
_entity_poly.type
_entity_poly.pdbx_seq_one_letter_code
_entity_poly.pdbx_strand_id
1 'polypeptide(L)'
;MLKIICFATVLAGATFFTLSVQNLAEARSYSYTGNKSCEECHEKIYKSWEQSLHANAFDVLKAGARKKAKKEAGLKADTDFSTDRSCMKCHALGFDAGGYSMESPDDNWTGIGCESCHGAAEKYLALHAKKNLKKRKRKLKQAGMKDPYKGKTVCGRCHTHRDSPFKFREEGRDRDWKDPKLAKTYHLVE
;
A
#
# COMPACT_ATOMS: atom_id res chain seq x y z
N MET A 1 32.88 -71.77 -9.99
CA MET A 1 32.21 -70.86 -9.03
C MET A 1 31.93 -69.55 -9.75
N LEU A 2 30.71 -69.05 -9.55
CA LEU A 2 30.05 -67.98 -10.27
C LEU A 2 30.67 -66.59 -10.02
N LYS A 3 30.92 -65.81 -11.07
CA LYS A 3 30.43 -64.42 -11.23
C LYS A 3 30.80 -63.83 -12.59
N ILE A 4 29.74 -63.57 -13.34
CA ILE A 4 29.57 -62.79 -14.56
C ILE A 4 29.81 -61.29 -14.14
N ILE A 5 30.38 -60.38 -14.94
CA ILE A 5 29.63 -59.40 -15.78
C ILE A 5 30.58 -58.27 -16.26
N CYS A 6 30.42 -57.97 -17.56
CA CYS A 6 30.58 -56.74 -18.34
C CYS A 6 31.93 -56.01 -18.53
N PHE A 7 32.41 -56.16 -19.77
CA PHE A 7 32.78 -55.06 -20.68
C PHE A 7 31.96 -53.77 -20.47
N ALA A 8 32.61 -52.60 -20.49
CA ALA A 8 32.42 -51.61 -21.56
C ALA A 8 33.24 -50.35 -21.32
N THR A 9 33.93 -50.01 -22.39
CA THR A 9 34.74 -48.85 -22.74
C THR A 9 33.96 -47.51 -22.82
N VAL A 10 34.73 -46.42 -22.90
CA VAL A 10 34.51 -45.17 -23.68
C VAL A 10 34.23 -43.88 -22.88
N LEU A 11 35.32 -43.09 -22.75
CA LEU A 11 35.53 -41.68 -23.12
C LEU A 11 34.51 -40.57 -22.81
N ALA A 12 35.11 -39.51 -22.24
CA ALA A 12 35.02 -38.10 -22.63
C ALA A 12 33.75 -37.30 -22.31
N GLY A 13 33.97 -36.14 -21.67
CA GLY A 13 32.98 -35.07 -21.63
C GLY A 13 33.20 -34.12 -20.46
N ALA A 14 34.17 -33.22 -20.56
CA ALA A 14 34.25 -32.06 -19.69
C ALA A 14 33.05 -31.16 -19.95
N THR A 15 32.15 -31.03 -18.98
CA THR A 15 31.16 -29.96 -18.95
C THR A 15 31.34 -29.16 -17.66
N PHE A 16 32.10 -28.07 -17.79
CA PHE A 16 32.08 -26.96 -16.86
C PHE A 16 30.63 -26.48 -16.73
N PHE A 17 29.95 -26.86 -15.65
CA PHE A 17 28.67 -26.27 -15.29
C PHE A 17 28.98 -24.91 -14.66
N THR A 18 29.01 -23.86 -15.50
CA THR A 18 29.11 -22.49 -15.03
C THR A 18 27.87 -22.22 -14.17
N LEU A 19 28.08 -22.02 -12.87
CA LEU A 19 27.07 -21.50 -11.97
C LEU A 19 26.68 -20.11 -12.46
N SER A 20 25.64 -20.05 -13.29
CA SER A 20 24.98 -18.82 -13.69
C SER A 20 24.49 -18.12 -12.44
N VAL A 21 25.15 -17.00 -12.12
CA VAL A 21 24.74 -16.05 -11.08
C VAL A 21 23.35 -15.57 -11.46
N GLN A 22 22.33 -16.15 -10.83
CA GLN A 22 20.99 -15.59 -10.92
C GLN A 22 21.02 -14.29 -10.12
N ASN A 23 21.16 -13.18 -10.84
CA ASN A 23 20.73 -11.86 -10.37
C ASN A 23 19.23 -11.98 -10.10
N LEU A 24 18.88 -12.40 -8.89
CA LEU A 24 17.60 -12.10 -8.28
C LEU A 24 17.60 -10.58 -8.10
N ALA A 25 17.24 -9.86 -9.15
CA ALA A 25 16.71 -8.52 -9.00
C ALA A 25 15.50 -8.69 -8.07
N GLU A 26 15.72 -8.43 -6.77
CA GLU A 26 14.70 -8.51 -5.74
C GLU A 26 13.42 -7.89 -6.28
N ALA A 27 12.36 -8.71 -6.26
CA ALA A 27 11.01 -8.25 -6.49
C ALA A 27 10.82 -7.00 -5.62
N ARG A 28 10.61 -5.88 -6.30
CA ARG A 28 10.72 -4.54 -5.75
C ARG A 28 9.61 -4.33 -4.72
N SER A 29 9.80 -4.75 -3.47
CA SER A 29 9.09 -4.17 -2.34
C SER A 29 9.53 -2.70 -2.33
N TYR A 30 8.58 -1.81 -2.56
CA TYR A 30 8.77 -0.44 -2.16
C TYR A 30 8.42 -0.45 -0.68
N SER A 31 9.40 -0.42 0.22
CA SER A 31 9.09 -0.46 1.64
C SER A 31 8.39 0.84 2.04
N TYR A 32 7.47 0.73 2.96
CA TYR A 32 6.81 1.90 3.54
C TYR A 32 7.68 2.47 4.66
N THR A 33 7.62 3.79 4.89
CA THR A 33 8.36 4.45 5.98
C THR A 33 7.45 4.99 7.08
N GLY A 34 6.13 4.86 6.91
CA GLY A 34 5.14 5.28 7.89
C GLY A 34 4.89 6.79 7.85
N ASN A 35 3.75 7.20 8.41
CA ASN A 35 3.27 8.59 8.31
C ASN A 35 4.20 9.60 9.00
N LYS A 36 4.81 9.21 10.12
CA LYS A 36 5.70 10.08 10.91
C LYS A 36 6.89 10.61 10.09
N SER A 37 7.44 9.79 9.19
CA SER A 37 8.54 10.19 8.30
C SER A 37 8.20 11.37 7.39
N CYS A 38 6.91 11.65 7.18
CA CYS A 38 6.45 12.77 6.37
C CYS A 38 6.32 14.07 7.18
N GLU A 39 6.12 13.99 8.50
CA GLU A 39 5.81 15.13 9.37
C GLU A 39 6.98 16.12 9.47
N GLU A 40 8.22 15.64 9.55
CA GLU A 40 9.42 16.48 9.70
C GLU A 40 9.50 17.58 8.64
N CYS A 41 9.03 17.30 7.42
CA CYS A 41 9.00 18.25 6.31
C CYS A 41 7.60 18.80 6.02
N HIS A 42 6.53 18.12 6.44
CA HIS A 42 5.13 18.43 6.10
C HIS A 42 4.22 18.49 7.32
N GLU A 43 4.68 19.12 8.41
CA GLU A 43 3.99 19.17 9.70
C GLU A 43 2.52 19.61 9.59
N LYS A 44 2.24 20.70 8.87
CA LYS A 44 0.86 21.20 8.70
C LYS A 44 -0.05 20.18 7.99
N ILE A 45 0.48 19.51 6.96
CA ILE A 45 -0.25 18.49 6.21
C ILE A 45 -0.47 17.27 7.09
N TYR A 46 0.54 16.85 7.85
CA TYR A 46 0.45 15.74 8.78
C TYR A 46 -0.66 15.98 9.82
N LYS A 47 -0.67 17.15 10.48
CA LYS A 47 -1.69 17.51 11.48
C LYS A 47 -3.10 17.54 10.89
N SER A 48 -3.25 18.03 9.66
CA SER A 48 -4.53 17.99 8.95
C SER A 48 -4.95 16.55 8.61
N TRP A 49 -4.03 15.73 8.11
CA TRP A 49 -4.27 14.33 7.79
C TRP A 49 -4.66 13.50 9.01
N GLU A 50 -4.00 13.68 10.15
CA GLU A 50 -4.22 12.94 11.40
C GLU A 50 -5.66 13.05 11.91
N GLN A 51 -6.32 14.18 11.63
CA GLN A 51 -7.72 14.43 12.00
C GLN A 51 -8.74 13.91 10.96
N SER A 52 -8.26 13.39 9.83
CA SER A 52 -9.12 12.97 8.72
C SER A 52 -9.74 11.59 8.93
N LEU A 53 -10.81 11.30 8.17
CA LEU A 53 -11.39 9.95 8.10
C LEU A 53 -10.39 8.91 7.56
N HIS A 54 -9.40 9.32 6.77
CA HIS A 54 -8.37 8.42 6.26
C HIS A 54 -7.43 7.97 7.37
N ALA A 55 -6.89 8.89 8.17
CA ALA A 55 -6.06 8.54 9.32
C ALA A 55 -6.81 7.64 10.31
N ASN A 56 -8.10 7.92 10.54
CA ASN A 56 -8.94 7.18 11.47
C ASN A 56 -9.70 6.01 10.82
N ALA A 57 -9.29 5.58 9.62
CA ALA A 57 -10.02 4.55 8.88
C ALA A 57 -10.05 3.22 9.64
N PHE A 58 -8.98 2.83 10.33
CA PHE A 58 -8.93 1.58 11.08
C PHE A 58 -9.97 1.52 12.21
N ASP A 59 -10.20 2.64 12.89
CA ASP A 59 -11.10 2.70 14.05
C ASP A 59 -12.55 2.37 13.71
N VAL A 60 -12.98 2.57 12.46
CA VAL A 60 -14.34 2.23 12.05
C VAL A 60 -14.58 0.72 11.99
N LEU A 61 -13.52 -0.09 12.02
CA LEU A 61 -13.59 -1.55 12.04
C LEU A 61 -13.85 -2.09 13.44
N LYS A 62 -13.44 -1.38 14.50
CA LYS A 62 -13.58 -1.80 15.90
C LYS A 62 -15.03 -2.14 16.26
N ALA A 63 -15.22 -3.08 17.18
CA ALA A 63 -16.54 -3.46 17.66
C ALA A 63 -17.33 -2.24 18.15
N GLY A 64 -18.60 -2.13 17.72
CA GLY A 64 -19.48 -1.04 18.09
C GLY A 64 -19.22 0.30 17.39
N ALA A 65 -18.14 0.45 16.61
CA ALA A 65 -17.92 1.64 15.79
C ALA A 65 -18.90 1.68 14.61
N ARG A 66 -19.35 2.89 14.24
CA ARG A 66 -20.23 3.15 13.08
C ARG A 66 -21.41 2.17 12.94
N LYS A 67 -22.09 1.84 14.06
CA LYS A 67 -23.13 0.79 14.12
C LYS A 67 -24.18 0.87 13.01
N LYS A 68 -24.68 2.08 12.71
CA LYS A 68 -25.67 2.31 11.65
C LYS A 68 -25.13 1.88 10.28
N ALA A 69 -23.96 2.37 9.89
CA ALA A 69 -23.34 2.03 8.62
C ALA A 69 -23.03 0.53 8.50
N LYS A 70 -22.51 -0.10 9.57
CA LYS A 70 -22.29 -1.55 9.60
C LYS A 70 -23.59 -2.32 9.34
N LYS A 71 -24.68 -1.98 10.04
CA LYS A 71 -25.99 -2.62 9.85
C LYS A 71 -26.54 -2.42 8.44
N GLU A 72 -26.44 -1.21 7.90
CA GLU A 72 -26.87 -0.89 6.52
C GLU A 72 -26.09 -1.69 5.47
N ALA A 73 -24.82 -1.99 5.75
CA ALA A 73 -23.97 -2.86 4.93
C ALA A 73 -24.15 -4.38 5.20
N GLY A 74 -25.12 -4.76 6.05
CA GLY A 74 -25.37 -6.16 6.40
C GLY A 74 -24.33 -6.76 7.37
N LEU A 75 -23.51 -5.93 8.02
CA LEU A 75 -22.50 -6.33 8.99
C LEU A 75 -23.04 -6.28 10.42
N LYS A 76 -22.54 -7.18 11.27
CA LYS A 76 -22.83 -7.18 12.71
C LYS A 76 -22.09 -6.02 13.38
N ALA A 77 -22.82 -5.07 13.93
CA ALA A 77 -22.25 -3.83 14.49
C ALA A 77 -21.25 -4.07 15.62
N ASP A 78 -21.47 -5.09 16.44
CA ASP A 78 -20.63 -5.41 17.60
C ASP A 78 -19.50 -6.39 17.26
N THR A 79 -19.36 -6.81 15.99
CA THR A 79 -18.18 -7.55 15.53
C THR A 79 -17.00 -6.60 15.33
N ASP A 80 -15.84 -7.02 15.82
CA ASP A 80 -14.56 -6.38 15.57
C ASP A 80 -13.97 -6.85 14.24
N PHE A 81 -14.01 -5.98 13.23
CA PHE A 81 -13.44 -6.26 11.90
C PHE A 81 -11.96 -5.85 11.80
N SER A 82 -11.38 -5.28 12.87
CA SER A 82 -9.96 -4.91 12.88
C SER A 82 -9.04 -6.13 12.81
N THR A 83 -9.56 -7.31 13.17
CA THR A 83 -8.89 -8.60 13.06
C THR A 83 -9.18 -9.34 11.75
N ASP A 84 -9.98 -8.76 10.86
CA ASP A 84 -10.32 -9.35 9.56
C ASP A 84 -9.38 -8.84 8.46
N ARG A 85 -8.56 -9.75 7.93
CA ARG A 85 -7.62 -9.45 6.83
C ARG A 85 -8.31 -8.86 5.60
N SER A 86 -9.57 -9.22 5.34
CA SER A 86 -10.31 -8.71 4.18
C SER A 86 -10.54 -7.19 4.24
N CYS A 87 -10.53 -6.60 5.44
CA CYS A 87 -10.72 -5.17 5.64
C CYS A 87 -9.43 -4.37 5.51
N MET A 88 -8.27 -4.97 5.78
CA MET A 88 -7.01 -4.25 5.97
C MET A 88 -6.47 -3.55 4.73
N LYS A 89 -6.75 -4.07 3.53
CA LYS A 89 -6.33 -3.45 2.25
C LYS A 89 -6.80 -2.00 2.08
N CYS A 90 -7.89 -1.63 2.76
CA CYS A 90 -8.48 -0.29 2.69
C CYS A 90 -8.45 0.47 4.03
N HIS A 91 -7.96 -0.16 5.11
CA HIS A 91 -8.03 0.39 6.46
C HIS A 91 -6.69 0.42 7.19
N ALA A 92 -5.61 -0.06 6.56
CA ALA A 92 -4.26 -0.01 7.08
C ALA A 92 -3.25 0.37 6.00
N LEU A 93 -2.14 0.99 6.41
CA LEU A 93 -1.09 1.46 5.52
C LEU A 93 -0.21 0.28 5.08
N GLY A 94 -0.13 0.04 3.77
CA GLY A 94 0.82 -0.94 3.23
C GLY A 94 0.58 -2.40 3.64
N PHE A 95 -0.67 -2.75 3.99
CA PHE A 95 -1.05 -4.13 4.29
C PHE A 95 -0.65 -5.11 3.16
N ASP A 96 -0.05 -6.24 3.52
CA ASP A 96 0.55 -7.24 2.62
C ASP A 96 1.62 -6.68 1.65
N ALA A 97 2.16 -5.49 1.91
CA ALA A 97 3.11 -4.81 1.03
C ALA A 97 4.29 -4.16 1.78
N GLY A 98 4.60 -4.62 2.99
CA GLY A 98 5.70 -4.12 3.83
C GLY A 98 5.33 -2.94 4.74
N GLY A 99 4.03 -2.71 4.98
CA GLY A 99 3.51 -1.85 6.05
C GLY A 99 2.85 -2.68 7.15
N TYR A 100 1.59 -2.35 7.51
CA TYR A 100 0.82 -3.01 8.56
C TYR A 100 0.82 -4.54 8.44
N SER A 101 1.08 -5.22 9.56
CA SER A 101 1.04 -6.68 9.71
C SER A 101 0.02 -7.06 10.79
N MET A 102 -0.70 -8.16 10.56
CA MET A 102 -1.63 -8.71 11.57
C MET A 102 -0.89 -9.55 12.60
N GLU A 103 0.26 -10.09 12.23
CA GLU A 103 1.16 -10.88 13.07
C GLU A 103 1.96 -9.99 14.02
N SER A 104 2.25 -8.76 13.60
CA SER A 104 2.92 -7.72 14.37
C SER A 104 2.19 -6.38 14.19
N PRO A 105 1.01 -6.20 14.82
CA PRO A 105 0.23 -4.98 14.68
C PRO A 105 0.92 -3.81 15.39
N ASP A 106 0.94 -2.66 14.73
CA ASP A 106 1.45 -1.39 15.25
C ASP A 106 0.55 -0.26 14.76
N ASP A 107 0.10 0.56 15.71
CA ASP A 107 -0.83 1.67 15.48
C ASP A 107 -0.28 2.71 14.51
N ASN A 108 1.04 2.83 14.37
CA ASN A 108 1.69 3.74 13.40
C ASN A 108 1.35 3.40 11.94
N TRP A 109 0.91 2.17 11.68
CA TRP A 109 0.55 1.65 10.37
C TRP A 109 -0.97 1.52 10.18
N THR A 110 -1.76 1.88 11.19
CA THR A 110 -3.22 1.89 11.07
C THR A 110 -3.71 3.07 10.24
N GLY A 111 -4.86 2.90 9.60
CA GLY A 111 -5.47 3.93 8.77
C GLY A 111 -4.84 4.05 7.37
N ILE A 112 -5.46 4.90 6.56
CA ILE A 112 -4.95 5.29 5.25
C ILE A 112 -3.98 6.45 5.42
N GLY A 113 -2.69 6.12 5.24
CA GLY A 113 -1.57 7.05 5.39
C GLY A 113 -1.16 7.80 4.12
N CYS A 114 -0.11 8.60 4.25
CA CYS A 114 0.46 9.41 3.16
C CYS A 114 0.82 8.55 1.94
N GLU A 115 1.43 7.39 2.19
CA GLU A 115 1.98 6.50 1.18
C GLU A 115 0.90 5.68 0.44
N SER A 116 -0.31 5.58 1.00
CA SER A 116 -1.47 5.00 0.30
C SER A 116 -1.82 5.78 -0.97
N CYS A 117 -1.62 7.10 -0.94
CA CYS A 117 -1.87 8.01 -2.05
C CYS A 117 -0.59 8.39 -2.81
N HIS A 118 0.49 8.70 -2.09
CA HIS A 118 1.75 9.18 -2.65
C HIS A 118 2.73 8.07 -3.03
N GLY A 119 2.39 6.81 -2.78
CA GLY A 119 3.28 5.66 -2.96
C GLY A 119 4.23 5.48 -1.78
N ALA A 120 4.81 4.28 -1.68
CA ALA A 120 5.79 3.94 -0.65
C ALA A 120 7.07 4.80 -0.78
N ALA A 121 7.48 5.39 0.35
CA ALA A 121 8.39 6.52 0.41
C ALA A 121 9.85 6.15 0.58
N GLU A 122 10.19 4.91 0.96
CA GLU A 122 11.56 4.45 1.22
C GLU A 122 12.56 4.93 0.14
N LYS A 123 12.18 4.80 -1.13
CA LYS A 123 13.07 5.11 -2.26
C LYS A 123 13.08 6.59 -2.66
N TYR A 124 12.08 7.38 -2.25
CA TYR A 124 11.99 8.79 -2.63
C TYR A 124 12.16 9.77 -1.47
N LEU A 125 12.11 9.35 -0.21
CA LEU A 125 12.16 10.24 0.95
C LEU A 125 13.43 11.11 0.95
N ALA A 126 14.60 10.46 0.88
CA ALA A 126 15.90 11.16 0.81
C ALA A 126 16.06 12.00 -0.47
N LEU A 127 15.44 11.59 -1.59
CA LEU A 127 15.43 12.40 -2.82
C LEU A 127 14.53 13.63 -2.67
N HIS A 128 13.42 13.49 -1.96
CA HIS A 128 12.45 14.55 -1.73
C HIS A 128 13.01 15.62 -0.78
N ALA A 129 13.81 15.24 0.20
CA ALA A 129 14.50 16.17 1.09
C ALA A 129 15.48 17.12 0.35
N LYS A 130 15.99 16.74 -0.84
CA LYS A 130 16.96 17.55 -1.60
C LYS A 130 16.30 18.74 -2.31
N LYS A 131 16.44 19.95 -1.73
CA LYS A 131 15.88 21.21 -2.27
C LYS A 131 16.24 21.45 -3.76
N ASN A 132 17.49 21.23 -4.14
CA ASN A 132 18.00 21.54 -5.49
C ASN A 132 18.16 20.30 -6.41
N LEU A 133 17.25 19.34 -6.32
CA LEU A 133 17.32 18.12 -7.12
C LEU A 133 17.08 18.39 -8.61
N LYS A 134 18.12 18.32 -9.44
CA LYS A 134 17.97 18.38 -10.92
C LYS A 134 17.02 17.30 -11.42
N LYS A 135 16.08 17.69 -12.31
CA LYS A 135 15.02 16.83 -12.87
C LYS A 135 14.17 16.17 -11.76
N ARG A 136 13.91 16.89 -10.65
CA ARG A 136 13.20 16.44 -9.43
C ARG A 136 11.99 15.56 -9.70
N LYS A 137 10.99 16.09 -10.42
CA LYS A 137 9.73 15.39 -10.72
C LYS A 137 9.94 14.01 -11.35
N ARG A 138 10.86 13.91 -12.32
CA ARG A 138 11.17 12.65 -13.00
C ARG A 138 11.82 11.66 -12.02
N LYS A 139 12.79 12.11 -11.22
CA LYS A 139 13.50 11.26 -10.26
C LYS A 139 12.58 10.74 -9.15
N LEU A 140 11.72 11.60 -8.58
CA LEU A 140 10.74 11.20 -7.58
C LEU A 140 9.75 10.18 -8.14
N LYS A 141 9.22 10.43 -9.35
CA LYS A 141 8.34 9.47 -10.04
C LYS A 141 9.02 8.12 -10.28
N GLN A 142 10.28 8.12 -10.75
CA GLN A 142 11.06 6.90 -10.96
C GLN A 142 11.34 6.15 -9.66
N ALA A 143 11.45 6.88 -8.54
CA ALA A 143 11.61 6.33 -7.21
C ALA A 143 10.30 5.84 -6.58
N GLY A 144 9.15 5.98 -7.27
CA GLY A 144 7.86 5.43 -6.81
C GLY A 144 6.87 6.47 -6.30
N MET A 145 7.24 7.75 -6.22
CA MET A 145 6.33 8.81 -5.80
C MET A 145 5.19 8.96 -6.82
N LYS A 146 3.96 9.00 -6.32
CA LYS A 146 2.74 9.19 -7.09
C LYS A 146 2.18 10.58 -6.88
N ASP A 147 1.63 11.12 -7.96
CA ASP A 147 0.73 12.27 -7.94
C ASP A 147 -0.69 11.71 -7.81
N PRO A 148 -1.34 11.80 -6.64
CA PRO A 148 -2.61 11.12 -6.40
C PRO A 148 -3.76 11.63 -7.29
N TYR A 149 -3.59 12.81 -7.91
CA TYR A 149 -4.61 13.48 -8.71
C TYR A 149 -4.45 13.30 -10.24
N LYS A 150 -3.47 12.52 -10.72
CA LYS A 150 -3.24 12.30 -12.16
C LYS A 150 -3.48 10.86 -12.61
N GLY A 151 -4.34 10.69 -13.63
CA GLY A 151 -4.65 9.39 -14.24
C GLY A 151 -5.78 8.63 -13.53
N LYS A 152 -5.79 7.29 -13.61
CA LYS A 152 -6.67 6.45 -12.78
C LYS A 152 -6.37 6.76 -11.31
N THR A 153 -7.36 7.25 -10.56
CA THR A 153 -7.14 7.79 -9.22
C THR A 153 -6.75 6.68 -8.24
N VAL A 154 -5.83 6.99 -7.33
CA VAL A 154 -5.45 6.07 -6.24
C VAL A 154 -6.64 5.75 -5.33
N CYS A 155 -7.64 6.63 -5.29
CA CYS A 155 -8.87 6.52 -4.52
C CYS A 155 -9.68 5.27 -4.88
N GLY A 156 -9.75 4.92 -6.17
CA GLY A 156 -10.55 3.80 -6.67
C GLY A 156 -10.09 2.44 -6.15
N ARG A 157 -8.84 2.33 -5.67
CA ARG A 157 -8.30 1.09 -5.07
C ARG A 157 -9.13 0.61 -3.88
N CYS A 158 -9.76 1.55 -3.16
CA CYS A 158 -10.58 1.25 -2.00
C CYS A 158 -12.05 1.59 -2.29
N HIS A 159 -12.33 2.81 -2.76
CA HIS A 159 -13.71 3.30 -2.94
C HIS A 159 -14.49 2.63 -4.08
N THR A 160 -13.80 1.93 -4.99
CA THR A 160 -14.43 1.11 -6.04
C THR A 160 -14.06 -0.35 -5.93
N HIS A 161 -13.50 -0.77 -4.80
CA HIS A 161 -13.09 -2.16 -4.60
C HIS A 161 -14.33 -3.07 -4.58
N ARG A 162 -14.29 -4.15 -5.36
CA ARG A 162 -15.45 -5.06 -5.53
C ARG A 162 -15.90 -5.70 -4.22
N ASP A 163 -14.94 -5.92 -3.31
CA ASP A 163 -15.17 -6.57 -2.01
C ASP A 163 -15.54 -5.58 -0.91
N SER A 164 -15.71 -4.29 -1.23
CA SER A 164 -16.25 -3.33 -0.28
C SER A 164 -17.70 -3.69 0.04
N PRO A 165 -18.07 -3.89 1.33
CA PRO A 165 -19.45 -4.15 1.72
C PRO A 165 -20.34 -2.92 1.51
N PHE A 166 -19.72 -1.73 1.40
CA PHE A 166 -20.40 -0.50 1.03
C PHE A 166 -20.44 -0.40 -0.50
N LYS A 167 -21.48 -0.99 -1.10
CA LYS A 167 -21.87 -0.69 -2.48
C LYS A 167 -22.45 0.72 -2.47
N PHE A 168 -21.79 1.68 -3.12
CA PHE A 168 -22.28 3.04 -3.29
C PHE A 168 -23.78 3.01 -3.66
N ARG A 169 -24.63 3.45 -2.73
CA ARG A 169 -26.05 3.75 -2.98
C ARG A 169 -26.21 5.27 -2.86
N GLU A 170 -26.23 5.93 -4.02
CA GLU A 170 -27.21 6.95 -4.42
C GLU A 170 -26.75 7.63 -5.71
N GLU A 171 -27.50 7.43 -6.79
CA GLU A 171 -27.54 8.37 -7.91
C GLU A 171 -27.76 9.78 -7.33
N GLY A 172 -26.85 10.72 -7.66
CA GLY A 172 -26.98 12.12 -7.25
C GLY A 172 -25.94 12.62 -6.23
N ARG A 173 -25.17 11.74 -5.57
CA ARG A 173 -23.97 12.12 -4.78
C ARG A 173 -22.64 11.67 -5.41
N ASP A 174 -22.64 11.48 -6.72
CA ASP A 174 -21.51 11.03 -7.55
C ASP A 174 -20.32 12.01 -7.66
N ARG A 175 -20.33 13.13 -6.93
CA ARG A 175 -19.36 14.20 -7.13
C ARG A 175 -18.62 14.51 -5.85
N ASP A 176 -17.46 13.86 -5.68
CA ASP A 176 -16.33 14.46 -4.95
C ASP A 176 -15.00 13.74 -5.24
N TRP A 177 -15.01 12.42 -5.35
CA TRP A 177 -13.76 11.64 -5.49
C TRP A 177 -13.37 11.29 -6.94
N LYS A 178 -14.31 11.38 -7.88
CA LYS A 178 -14.06 11.21 -9.33
C LYS A 178 -13.62 12.52 -10.00
N ASP A 179 -13.86 13.68 -9.38
CA ASP A 179 -13.41 14.98 -9.88
C ASP A 179 -12.07 15.34 -9.22
N PRO A 180 -10.94 15.33 -9.97
CA PRO A 180 -9.64 15.72 -9.44
C PRO A 180 -9.59 17.15 -8.89
N LYS A 181 -10.54 18.03 -9.29
CA LYS A 181 -10.64 19.41 -8.80
C LYS A 181 -11.23 19.47 -7.38
N LEU A 182 -12.19 18.59 -7.06
CA LEU A 182 -12.83 18.52 -5.73
C LEU A 182 -11.96 17.72 -4.74
N ALA A 183 -11.23 16.71 -5.19
CA ALA A 183 -10.26 16.02 -4.34
C ALA A 183 -9.13 16.96 -3.84
N LYS A 184 -8.85 18.04 -4.60
CA LYS A 184 -7.87 19.07 -4.24
C LYS A 184 -8.39 20.04 -3.17
N THR A 185 -9.71 20.29 -3.08
CA THR A 185 -10.29 21.25 -2.13
C THR A 185 -10.32 20.71 -0.69
N TYR A 186 -10.40 19.40 -0.48
CA TYR A 186 -10.41 18.81 0.88
C TYR A 186 -9.02 18.76 1.57
N HIS A 187 -7.94 19.09 0.85
CA HIS A 187 -6.58 19.21 1.42
C HIS A 187 -6.06 20.66 1.41
N LEU A 188 -6.94 21.63 1.12
CA LEU A 188 -6.67 23.06 1.23
C LEU A 188 -7.54 23.61 2.36
N VAL A 189 -7.24 23.18 3.59
CA VAL A 189 -7.49 24.05 4.73
C VAL A 189 -6.20 24.84 4.88
N GLU A 190 -6.24 26.08 4.38
CA GLU A 190 -5.21 27.11 4.59
C GLU A 190 -5.00 27.37 6.10
#